data_AF-A0A0T9QWQ1-F1
#
_entry.id   AF-A0A0T9QWQ1-F1
#
_cell.length_a   1.000
_cell.length_b   1.000
_cell.length_c   1.000
_cell.angle_alpha   90.00
_cell.angle_beta   90.00
_cell.angle_gamma   90.00
#
_symmetry.space_group_name_H-M   'P 1'
#
loop_
_entity.id
_entity.type
_entity.pdbx_description
1 polymer ?
#
loop_
_entity_poly.entity_id
_entity_poly.type
_entity_poly.pdbx_seq_one_letter_code
_entity_poly.pdbx_strand_id
1 'polypeptide(L)'
;MQTLTLESEPITTLLQESTYRELVLRQRVNEAAQAVMVAYANGSDLDQLGANNNVSRLVAIPANNDAIPPVVAVMESDADFRLRIPQAFEALSVAGPTGAYEAHTRSAAAQARLEIYINTQRRLISPAVSMGYQKAWAVHLKAISAARLAKALPSATTIPRTIPTSPIAAALILTPRAWCAPPPKPVHATSHFAIF
;
A
#
# COMPACT_ATOMS: atom_id res chain seq x y z
N MET A 1 -47.31 -28.43 18.15
CA MET A 1 -46.45 -27.31 17.72
C MET A 1 -45.35 -27.05 18.76
N GLN A 2 -44.50 -28.04 19.06
CA GLN A 2 -43.37 -27.92 20.04
C GLN A 2 -42.06 -28.53 19.51
N THR A 3 -42.08 -29.15 18.32
CA THR A 3 -40.91 -29.80 17.73
C THR A 3 -39.96 -28.81 17.06
N LEU A 4 -40.47 -27.68 16.55
CA LEU A 4 -39.66 -26.62 15.90
C LEU A 4 -38.80 -25.80 16.88
N THR A 5 -38.98 -25.95 18.19
CA THR A 5 -38.20 -25.24 19.20
C THR A 5 -36.94 -25.99 19.63
N LEU A 6 -36.76 -27.25 19.23
CA LEU A 6 -35.56 -28.03 19.52
C LEU A 6 -34.57 -28.01 18.35
N GLU A 7 -33.33 -27.63 18.62
CA GLU A 7 -32.25 -27.57 17.62
C GLU A 7 -31.77 -28.95 17.13
N SER A 8 -32.09 -30.02 17.86
CA SER A 8 -31.72 -31.39 17.50
C SER A 8 -32.64 -32.04 16.48
N GLU A 9 -33.82 -31.44 16.21
CA GLU A 9 -34.76 -31.97 15.24
C GLU A 9 -34.24 -31.74 13.81
N PRO A 10 -34.19 -32.77 12.94
CA PRO A 10 -33.58 -32.63 11.62
C PRO A 10 -34.26 -31.56 10.74
N ILE A 11 -35.54 -31.26 11.00
CA ILE A 11 -36.28 -30.22 10.26
C ILE A 11 -35.81 -28.80 10.60
N THR A 12 -35.34 -28.52 11.81
CA THR A 12 -34.87 -27.18 12.20
C THR A 12 -33.54 -26.87 11.52
N THR A 13 -32.63 -27.85 11.44
CA THR A 13 -31.38 -27.73 10.68
C THR A 13 -31.61 -27.48 9.18
N LEU A 14 -32.59 -28.16 8.56
CA LEU A 14 -32.94 -27.94 7.15
C LEU A 14 -33.49 -26.52 6.89
N LEU A 15 -34.31 -25.99 7.81
CA LEU A 15 -34.82 -24.63 7.73
C LEU A 15 -33.71 -23.59 7.91
N GLN A 16 -32.76 -23.83 8.83
CA GLN A 16 -31.57 -22.97 9.00
C GLN A 16 -30.71 -22.94 7.73
N GLU A 17 -30.50 -24.09 7.10
CA GLU A 17 -29.74 -24.19 5.85
C GLU A 17 -30.44 -23.44 4.70
N SER A 18 -31.77 -23.60 4.58
CA SER A 18 -32.57 -22.88 3.58
C SER A 18 -32.57 -21.36 3.80
N THR A 19 -32.70 -20.90 5.04
CA THR A 19 -32.68 -19.47 5.38
C THR A 19 -31.29 -18.86 5.19
N TYR A 20 -30.22 -19.61 5.49
CA TYR A 20 -28.86 -19.16 5.22
C TYR A 20 -28.59 -19.00 3.72
N ARG A 21 -29.02 -19.95 2.89
CA ARG A 21 -28.92 -19.82 1.42
C ARG A 21 -29.67 -18.58 0.93
N GLU A 22 -30.89 -18.35 1.41
CA GLU A 22 -31.69 -17.18 1.04
C GLU A 22 -31.01 -15.87 1.43
N LEU A 23 -30.41 -15.78 2.63
CA LEU A 23 -29.65 -14.60 3.05
C LEU A 23 -28.46 -14.32 2.14
N VAL A 24 -27.67 -15.34 1.80
CA VAL A 24 -26.52 -15.20 0.89
C VAL A 24 -26.98 -14.79 -0.51
N LEU A 25 -28.08 -15.34 -1.01
CA LEU A 25 -28.65 -14.96 -2.30
C LEU A 25 -29.10 -13.50 -2.32
N ARG A 26 -29.77 -13.04 -1.26
CA ARG A 26 -30.17 -11.62 -1.14
C ARG A 26 -28.97 -10.69 -1.07
N GLN A 27 -27.93 -11.07 -0.32
CA GLN A 27 -26.69 -10.29 -0.28
C GLN A 27 -26.07 -10.18 -1.67
N ARG A 28 -25.93 -11.30 -2.38
CA ARG A 28 -25.37 -11.33 -3.74
C ARG A 28 -26.19 -10.49 -4.73
N VAL A 29 -27.52 -10.53 -4.65
CA VAL A 29 -28.40 -9.71 -5.50
C VAL A 29 -28.23 -8.22 -5.18
N ASN A 30 -28.12 -7.85 -3.90
CA ASN A 30 -27.90 -6.47 -3.50
C ASN A 30 -26.54 -5.93 -3.95
N GLU A 31 -25.48 -6.74 -3.82
CA GLU A 31 -24.14 -6.40 -4.31
C GLU A 31 -24.12 -6.24 -5.84
N ALA A 32 -24.76 -7.16 -6.57
CA ALA A 32 -24.89 -7.07 -8.01
C ALA A 32 -25.68 -5.82 -8.46
N ALA A 33 -26.77 -5.48 -7.75
CA ALA A 33 -27.53 -4.27 -8.04
C ALA A 33 -26.71 -3.00 -7.79
N GLN A 34 -25.88 -2.97 -6.74
CA GLN A 34 -24.99 -1.84 -6.45
C GLN A 34 -23.86 -1.73 -7.50
N ALA A 35 -23.30 -2.84 -7.96
CA ALA A 35 -22.23 -2.88 -8.96
C ALA A 35 -22.64 -2.26 -10.31
N VAL A 36 -23.92 -2.28 -10.67
CA VAL A 36 -24.45 -1.70 -11.92
C VAL A 36 -24.73 -0.20 -11.80
N MET A 37 -24.69 0.37 -10.59
CA MET A 37 -24.93 1.80 -10.35
C MET A 37 -23.61 2.55 -10.17
N VAL A 38 -23.34 3.55 -11.02
CA VAL A 38 -22.10 4.36 -10.98
C VAL A 38 -21.80 4.93 -9.59
N ALA A 39 -22.84 5.27 -8.81
CA ALA A 39 -22.69 5.81 -7.46
C ALA A 39 -22.09 4.82 -6.45
N TYR A 40 -22.34 3.52 -6.62
CA TYR A 40 -21.95 2.48 -5.66
C TYR A 40 -20.89 1.52 -6.20
N ALA A 41 -20.76 1.39 -7.52
CA ALA A 41 -19.79 0.53 -8.17
C ALA A 41 -18.34 0.87 -7.75
N ASN A 42 -17.51 -0.16 -7.58
CA ASN A 42 -16.09 -0.05 -7.22
C ASN A 42 -15.22 -0.88 -8.17
N GLY A 43 -13.94 -0.54 -8.28
CA GLY A 43 -12.95 -1.32 -9.02
C GLY A 43 -13.37 -1.64 -10.45
N SER A 44 -13.33 -2.93 -10.81
CA SER A 44 -13.58 -3.41 -12.18
C SER A 44 -15.00 -3.15 -12.68
N ASP A 45 -16.00 -3.17 -11.80
CA ASP A 45 -17.39 -2.91 -12.20
C ASP A 45 -17.56 -1.46 -12.64
N LEU A 46 -16.89 -0.54 -11.92
CA LEU A 46 -16.86 0.86 -12.28
C LEU A 46 -16.10 1.10 -13.60
N ASP A 47 -15.01 0.36 -13.83
CA ASP A 47 -14.25 0.42 -15.09
C ASP A 47 -15.11 0.01 -16.29
N GLN A 48 -15.97 -1.01 -16.14
CA GLN A 48 -16.91 -1.41 -17.19
C GLN A 48 -17.98 -0.34 -17.46
N LEU A 49 -18.53 0.27 -16.40
CA LEU A 49 -19.47 1.39 -16.56
C LEU A 49 -18.82 2.61 -17.21
N GLY A 50 -17.56 2.88 -16.92
CA GLY A 50 -16.78 3.94 -17.58
C GLY A 50 -16.52 3.65 -19.06
N ALA A 51 -16.21 2.39 -19.39
CA ALA A 51 -15.99 1.94 -20.77
C ALA A 51 -17.23 2.18 -21.66
N ASN A 52 -18.45 2.02 -21.13
CA ASN A 52 -19.69 2.33 -21.85
C ASN A 52 -19.78 3.80 -22.29
N ASN A 53 -19.14 4.72 -21.56
CA ASN A 53 -19.11 6.15 -21.86
C ASN A 53 -17.78 6.59 -22.51
N ASN A 54 -16.98 5.66 -23.02
CA ASN A 54 -15.64 5.90 -23.58
C ASN A 54 -14.67 6.61 -22.62
N VAL A 55 -14.85 6.45 -21.30
CA VAL A 55 -13.94 6.99 -20.29
C VAL A 55 -13.12 5.86 -19.69
N SER A 56 -11.80 5.93 -19.85
CA SER A 56 -10.85 5.01 -19.23
C SER A 56 -10.17 5.63 -18.01
N ARG A 57 -9.65 4.73 -17.17
CA ARG A 57 -8.95 5.10 -15.96
C ARG A 57 -7.59 5.72 -16.28
N LEU A 58 -7.28 6.87 -15.69
CA LEU A 58 -5.99 7.54 -15.86
C LEU A 58 -4.89 6.76 -15.14
N VAL A 59 -3.79 6.51 -15.86
CA VAL A 59 -2.58 5.85 -15.34
C VAL A 59 -1.64 6.92 -14.78
N ALA A 60 -1.28 6.76 -13.52
CA ALA A 60 -0.32 7.60 -12.82
C ALA A 60 1.10 7.19 -13.19
N ILE A 61 1.47 6.00 -12.72
CA ILE A 61 2.77 5.40 -12.92
C ILE A 61 2.51 4.19 -13.79
N PRO A 62 3.08 4.12 -15.01
CA PRO A 62 2.95 2.92 -15.82
C PRO A 62 3.57 1.74 -15.09
N ALA A 63 3.03 0.54 -15.32
CA ALA A 63 3.61 -0.67 -14.77
C ALA A 63 5.06 -0.83 -15.27
N ASN A 64 5.97 -1.20 -14.37
CA ASN A 64 7.34 -1.55 -14.71
C ASN A 64 7.59 -3.01 -14.33
N ASN A 65 7.54 -3.88 -15.33
CA ASN A 65 7.75 -5.32 -15.16
C ASN A 65 9.24 -5.71 -15.17
N ASP A 66 10.13 -4.81 -15.60
CA ASP A 66 11.58 -5.04 -15.61
C ASP A 66 12.22 -4.76 -14.24
N ALA A 67 11.50 -4.06 -13.37
CA ALA A 67 11.92 -3.85 -11.99
C ALA A 67 11.80 -5.15 -11.18
N ILE A 68 12.78 -5.38 -10.29
CA ILE A 68 12.77 -6.49 -9.33
C ILE A 68 12.65 -5.87 -7.93
N PRO A 69 11.52 -6.00 -7.21
CA PRO A 69 10.25 -6.62 -7.60
C PRO A 69 9.44 -5.80 -8.63
N PRO A 70 8.53 -6.44 -9.40
CA PRO A 70 7.74 -5.76 -10.42
C PRO A 70 6.82 -4.71 -9.78
N VAL A 71 6.76 -3.53 -10.40
CA VAL A 71 5.97 -2.40 -9.92
C VAL A 71 4.66 -2.36 -10.68
N VAL A 72 3.55 -2.57 -9.97
CA VAL A 72 2.19 -2.46 -10.53
C VAL A 72 1.89 -1.01 -10.93
N ALA A 73 1.05 -0.84 -11.96
CA ALA A 73 0.60 0.48 -12.37
C ALA A 73 -0.17 1.16 -11.23
N VAL A 74 0.18 2.39 -10.93
CA VAL A 74 -0.61 3.23 -10.01
C VAL A 74 -1.67 3.91 -10.85
N MET A 75 -2.93 3.74 -10.50
CA MET A 75 -4.09 4.25 -11.24
C MET A 75 -4.82 5.34 -10.43
N GLU A 76 -5.66 6.13 -11.08
CA GLU A 76 -6.53 7.09 -10.38
C GLU A 76 -7.50 6.39 -9.40
N SER A 77 -7.99 7.15 -8.40
CA SER A 77 -8.91 6.63 -7.39
C SER A 77 -10.33 6.44 -7.93
N ASP A 78 -11.10 5.51 -7.36
CA ASP A 78 -12.50 5.28 -7.74
C ASP A 78 -13.38 6.52 -7.51
N ALA A 79 -13.09 7.31 -6.48
CA ALA A 79 -13.85 8.51 -6.17
C ALA A 79 -13.70 9.59 -7.27
N ASP A 80 -12.48 9.78 -7.77
CA ASP A 80 -12.21 10.73 -8.86
C ASP A 80 -12.79 10.22 -10.19
N PHE A 81 -12.65 8.92 -10.45
CA PHE A 81 -13.16 8.28 -11.66
C PHE A 81 -14.68 8.35 -11.76
N ARG A 82 -15.41 8.13 -10.65
CA ARG A 82 -16.88 8.24 -10.60
C ARG A 82 -17.41 9.58 -11.07
N LEU A 83 -16.72 10.67 -10.76
CA LEU A 83 -17.15 12.02 -11.16
C LEU A 83 -17.02 12.26 -12.66
N ARG A 84 -16.04 11.62 -13.30
CA ARG A 84 -15.77 11.78 -14.73
C ARG A 84 -16.76 11.04 -15.62
N ILE A 85 -17.28 9.90 -15.17
CA ILE A 85 -18.22 9.07 -15.95
C ILE A 85 -19.46 9.85 -16.42
N PRO A 86 -20.25 10.51 -15.54
CA PRO A 86 -21.41 11.28 -15.99
C PRO A 86 -21.01 12.55 -16.76
N GLN A 87 -19.85 13.13 -16.44
CA GLN A 87 -19.33 14.32 -17.14
C GLN A 87 -18.89 14.03 -18.58
N ALA A 88 -18.73 12.75 -18.94
CA ALA A 88 -18.48 12.35 -20.31
C ALA A 88 -19.57 12.88 -21.26
N PHE A 89 -20.84 12.88 -20.81
CA PHE A 89 -21.95 13.40 -21.62
C PHE A 89 -21.87 14.91 -21.82
N GLU A 90 -21.45 15.65 -20.79
CA GLU A 90 -21.20 17.10 -20.90
C GLU A 90 -20.05 17.41 -21.87
N ALA A 91 -19.03 16.54 -21.92
CA ALA A 91 -17.88 16.66 -22.82
C ALA A 91 -18.20 16.34 -24.29
N LEU A 92 -19.35 15.72 -24.61
CA LEU A 92 -19.74 15.47 -26.00
C LEU A 92 -20.15 16.74 -26.75
N SER A 93 -20.47 17.81 -26.02
CA SER A 93 -20.94 19.05 -26.62
C SER A 93 -19.79 19.91 -27.14
N VAL A 94 -19.78 20.14 -28.46
CA VAL A 94 -18.81 21.02 -29.14
C VAL A 94 -19.25 22.50 -29.12
N ALA A 95 -20.50 22.77 -28.73
CA ALA A 95 -21.08 24.11 -28.69
C ALA A 95 -20.62 24.95 -27.47
N GLY A 96 -19.65 24.46 -26.70
CA GLY A 96 -19.05 25.16 -25.56
C GLY A 96 -20.01 25.50 -24.41
N PRO A 97 -20.88 24.57 -23.93
CA PRO A 97 -21.59 24.79 -22.67
C PRO A 97 -20.60 24.79 -21.50
N THR A 98 -20.98 25.42 -20.38
CA THR A 98 -20.17 25.45 -19.15
C THR A 98 -19.72 24.05 -18.73
N GLY A 99 -20.62 23.05 -18.82
CA GLY A 99 -20.34 21.66 -18.48
C GLY A 99 -19.22 21.02 -19.31
N ALA A 100 -19.10 21.36 -20.59
CA ALA A 100 -18.03 20.85 -21.45
C ALA A 100 -16.66 21.36 -21.00
N TYR A 101 -16.56 22.67 -20.70
CA TYR A 101 -15.32 23.25 -20.16
C TYR A 101 -14.93 22.62 -18.83
N GLU A 102 -15.89 22.40 -17.93
CA GLU A 102 -15.66 21.74 -16.65
C GLU A 102 -15.19 20.29 -16.80
N ALA A 103 -15.77 19.52 -17.74
CA ALA A 103 -15.41 18.13 -17.97
C ALA A 103 -13.98 17.99 -18.54
N HIS A 104 -13.63 18.82 -19.52
CA HIS A 104 -12.28 18.83 -20.11
C HIS A 104 -11.23 19.31 -19.11
N THR A 105 -11.50 20.40 -18.39
CA THR A 105 -10.57 20.93 -17.38
C THR A 105 -10.36 19.97 -16.22
N ARG A 106 -11.42 19.27 -15.76
CA ARG A 106 -11.28 18.26 -14.70
C ARG A 106 -10.44 17.06 -15.16
N SER A 107 -10.63 16.59 -16.38
CA SER A 107 -9.83 15.49 -16.94
C SER A 107 -8.35 15.87 -17.03
N ALA A 108 -8.04 17.08 -17.52
CA ALA A 108 -6.68 17.60 -17.56
C ALA A 108 -6.09 17.82 -16.15
N ALA A 109 -6.88 18.37 -15.21
CA ALA A 109 -6.45 18.61 -13.84
C ALA A 109 -6.19 17.31 -13.07
N ALA A 110 -7.00 16.26 -13.29
CA ALA A 110 -6.76 14.94 -12.72
C ALA A 110 -5.42 14.38 -13.18
N GLN A 111 -5.11 14.49 -14.47
CA GLN A 111 -3.85 14.05 -15.06
C GLN A 111 -2.64 14.83 -14.51
N ALA A 112 -2.76 16.16 -14.41
CA ALA A 112 -1.70 17.02 -13.85
C ALA A 112 -1.47 16.77 -12.34
N ARG A 113 -2.55 16.60 -11.55
CA ARG A 113 -2.47 16.30 -10.12
C ARG A 113 -1.71 15.00 -9.87
N LEU A 114 -1.96 14.00 -10.72
CA LEU A 114 -1.32 12.70 -10.69
C LEU A 114 0.18 12.82 -10.98
N GLU A 115 0.55 13.56 -12.02
CA GLU A 115 1.94 13.83 -12.38
C GLU A 115 2.70 14.58 -11.27
N ILE A 116 2.09 15.60 -10.67
CA ILE A 116 2.67 16.35 -9.54
C ILE A 116 2.91 15.42 -8.34
N TYR A 117 1.94 14.56 -8.01
CA TYR A 117 2.08 13.59 -6.92
C TYR A 117 3.29 12.68 -7.15
N ILE A 118 3.43 12.11 -8.36
CA ILE A 118 4.55 11.23 -8.72
C ILE A 118 5.88 11.96 -8.66
N ASN A 119 5.97 13.15 -9.25
CA ASN A 119 7.20 13.95 -9.27
C ASN A 119 7.64 14.31 -7.85
N THR A 120 6.67 14.59 -6.97
CA THR A 120 6.93 14.83 -5.55
C THR A 120 7.47 13.57 -4.87
N GLN A 121 6.85 12.40 -5.07
CA GLN A 121 7.34 11.13 -4.51
C GLN A 121 8.76 10.78 -5.01
N ARG A 122 9.02 10.92 -6.32
CA ARG A 122 10.34 10.68 -6.92
C ARG A 122 11.41 11.60 -6.32
N ARG A 123 11.06 12.89 -6.12
CA ARG A 123 11.97 13.88 -5.54
C ARG A 123 12.32 13.57 -4.08
N LEU A 124 11.39 13.02 -3.30
CA LEU A 124 11.65 12.65 -1.90
C LEU A 124 12.48 11.37 -1.78
N ILE A 125 12.28 10.38 -2.67
CA ILE A 125 12.97 9.08 -2.61
C ILE A 125 14.42 9.16 -3.09
N SER A 126 14.72 9.94 -4.14
CA SER A 126 16.06 10.02 -4.75
C SER A 126 17.21 10.34 -3.78
N PRO A 127 17.12 11.38 -2.91
CA PRO A 127 18.17 11.67 -1.93
C PRO A 127 18.22 10.66 -0.76
N ALA A 128 17.09 10.07 -0.37
CA ALA A 128 17.06 9.06 0.71
C ALA A 128 17.77 7.77 0.29
N VAL A 129 17.56 7.34 -0.96
CA VAL A 129 18.18 6.15 -1.53
C VAL A 129 19.68 6.37 -1.77
N SER A 130 20.10 7.50 -2.33
CA SER A 130 21.53 7.79 -2.55
C SER A 130 22.31 7.90 -1.23
N MET A 131 21.71 8.50 -0.19
CA MET A 131 22.30 8.58 1.15
C MET A 131 22.47 7.20 1.81
N GLY A 132 21.54 6.28 1.58
CA GLY A 132 21.62 4.90 2.08
C GLY A 132 22.76 4.10 1.43
N TYR A 133 22.88 4.17 0.10
CA TYR A 133 23.95 3.48 -0.64
C TYR A 133 25.35 4.03 -0.30
N GLN A 134 25.50 5.35 -0.16
CA GLN A 134 26.79 5.96 0.20
C GLN A 134 27.26 5.56 1.62
N LYS A 135 26.34 5.48 2.59
CA LYS A 135 26.66 5.04 3.96
C LYS A 135 27.07 3.57 4.02
N ALA A 136 26.34 2.69 3.32
CA ALA A 136 26.66 1.26 3.27
C ALA A 136 28.03 1.00 2.61
N TRP A 137 28.31 1.71 1.50
CA TRP A 137 29.60 1.61 0.81
C TRP A 137 30.76 2.11 1.67
N ALA A 138 30.59 3.20 2.43
CA ALA A 138 31.60 3.70 3.34
C ALA A 138 31.97 2.70 4.45
N VAL A 139 31.00 1.95 4.99
CA VAL A 139 31.24 0.88 5.98
C VAL A 139 32.06 -0.25 5.37
N HIS A 140 31.73 -0.67 4.14
CA HIS A 140 32.46 -1.72 3.45
C HIS A 140 33.91 -1.32 3.16
N LEU A 141 34.15 -0.08 2.70
CA LEU A 141 35.50 0.45 2.51
C LEU A 141 36.30 0.55 3.81
N LYS A 142 35.64 0.92 4.92
CA LYS A 142 36.28 0.99 6.25
C LYS A 142 36.63 -0.39 6.79
N ALA A 143 35.82 -1.41 6.49
CA ALA A 143 36.12 -2.79 6.80
C ALA A 143 37.27 -3.35 5.95
N ILE A 144 37.31 -3.02 4.65
CA ILE A 144 38.40 -3.41 3.74
C ILE A 144 39.72 -2.76 4.17
N SER A 145 39.72 -1.47 4.52
CA SER A 145 40.95 -0.79 4.97
C SER A 145 41.44 -1.33 6.32
N ALA A 146 40.54 -1.63 7.26
CA ALA A 146 40.89 -2.29 8.52
C ALA A 146 41.46 -3.70 8.32
N ALA A 147 40.89 -4.49 7.41
CA ALA A 147 41.41 -5.82 7.07
C ALA A 147 42.78 -5.76 6.37
N ARG A 148 43.01 -4.73 5.54
CA ARG A 148 44.31 -4.49 4.88
C ARG A 148 45.40 -4.11 5.89
N LEU A 149 45.05 -3.34 6.93
CA LEU A 149 45.96 -2.98 8.02
C LEU A 149 46.29 -4.21 8.90
N ALA A 150 45.30 -5.06 9.20
CA ALA A 150 45.50 -6.28 9.99
C ALA A 150 46.42 -7.31 9.30
N LYS A 151 46.43 -7.34 7.96
CA LYS A 151 47.28 -8.24 7.16
C LYS A 151 48.72 -7.72 6.98
N ALA A 152 48.99 -6.47 7.37
CA ALA A 152 50.32 -5.85 7.30
C ALA A 152 51.17 -6.07 8.56
N LEU A 153 50.65 -6.75 9.59
CA LEU A 153 51.41 -7.10 10.78
C LEU A 153 52.09 -8.48 10.59
N PRO A 154 53.43 -8.57 10.59
CA PRO A 154 54.13 -9.84 10.48
C PRO A 154 53.99 -10.65 11.78
N SER A 155 53.84 -11.95 11.64
CA SER A 155 53.80 -12.94 12.72
C SER A 155 55.05 -12.87 13.61
N ALA A 156 54.88 -12.44 14.85
CA ALA A 156 55.88 -12.61 15.90
C ALA A 156 55.33 -13.55 16.98
N THR A 157 55.76 -14.81 16.89
CA THR A 157 55.70 -15.77 18.00
C THR A 157 56.71 -15.32 19.06
N THR A 158 56.26 -14.86 20.22
CA THR A 158 56.87 -15.09 21.55
C THR A 158 55.88 -14.61 22.61
N ILE A 159 55.30 -15.55 23.36
CA ILE A 159 54.64 -15.26 24.64
C ILE A 159 55.74 -15.03 25.69
N PRO A 160 55.59 -14.04 26.59
CA PRO A 160 55.65 -14.43 27.99
C PRO A 160 54.43 -13.96 28.77
N ARG A 161 54.08 -14.81 29.72
CA ARG A 161 52.97 -14.78 30.66
C ARG A 161 53.24 -13.75 31.76
N THR A 162 52.43 -12.68 31.83
CA THR A 162 52.09 -12.01 33.10
C THR A 162 50.66 -11.46 33.01
N ILE A 163 49.77 -12.04 33.81
CA ILE A 163 48.45 -11.48 34.13
C ILE A 163 48.69 -10.29 35.07
N PRO A 164 48.02 -9.14 34.86
CA PRO A 164 47.07 -8.69 35.88
C PRO A 164 45.75 -8.17 35.28
N THR A 165 44.66 -8.85 35.65
CA THR A 165 43.41 -8.31 36.23
C THR A 165 42.93 -6.90 35.80
N SER A 166 41.85 -6.84 35.00
CA SER A 166 40.69 -5.94 35.20
C SER A 166 39.62 -6.17 34.10
N PRO A 167 38.30 -6.17 34.41
CA PRO A 167 37.29 -6.82 33.60
C PRO A 167 36.43 -5.83 32.79
N ILE A 168 36.48 -5.87 31.46
CA ILE A 168 35.29 -5.66 30.61
C ILE A 168 35.46 -6.58 29.39
N ALA A 169 35.12 -7.84 29.57
CA ALA A 169 34.64 -8.71 28.51
C ALA A 169 33.25 -9.17 28.94
N ALA A 170 32.20 -8.58 28.36
CA ALA A 170 30.86 -9.18 28.36
C ALA A 170 29.94 -8.40 27.41
N ALA A 171 29.15 -9.17 26.65
CA ALA A 171 28.07 -8.76 25.74
C ALA A 171 28.55 -8.13 24.41
N LEU A 172 28.18 -8.63 23.23
CA LEU A 172 26.87 -9.14 22.88
C LEU A 172 26.98 -10.01 21.61
N ILE A 173 26.79 -11.32 21.75
CA ILE A 173 26.24 -12.14 20.67
C ILE A 173 24.78 -11.72 20.54
N LEU A 174 24.39 -11.09 19.43
CA LEU A 174 22.98 -11.02 19.04
C LEU A 174 22.82 -10.99 17.51
N THR A 175 21.82 -11.76 17.11
CA THR A 175 21.41 -12.21 15.78
C THR A 175 20.98 -11.09 14.82
N PRO A 176 21.03 -11.29 13.49
CA PRO A 176 20.47 -10.35 12.53
C PRO A 176 18.96 -10.62 12.40
N ARG A 177 18.15 -10.18 13.37
CA ARG A 177 16.67 -10.25 13.27
C ARG A 177 15.94 -8.93 13.51
N ALA A 178 16.66 -7.80 13.54
CA ALA A 178 16.07 -6.51 13.92
C ALA A 178 15.87 -5.50 12.77
N TRP A 179 16.03 -5.88 11.50
CA TRP A 179 15.97 -4.92 10.38
C TRP A 179 14.83 -5.11 9.37
N CYS A 180 13.74 -5.75 9.80
CA CYS A 180 12.45 -5.73 9.11
C CYS A 180 11.33 -5.46 10.12
N ALA A 181 11.15 -4.20 10.51
CA ALA A 181 9.90 -3.73 11.07
C ALA A 181 9.57 -2.36 10.46
N PRO A 182 8.36 -2.15 9.89
CA PRO A 182 7.96 -0.85 9.39
C PRO A 182 7.83 0.16 10.55
N PRO A 183 8.04 1.46 10.29
CA PRO A 183 7.97 2.47 11.35
C PRO A 183 6.55 2.55 11.94
N PRO A 184 6.40 2.77 13.27
CA PRO A 184 5.09 2.93 13.89
C PRO A 184 4.42 4.23 13.41
N LYS A 185 3.11 4.15 13.12
CA LYS A 185 2.28 5.31 12.76
C LYS A 185 2.17 6.28 13.96
N PRO A 186 2.16 7.61 13.73
CA PRO A 186 1.97 8.57 14.82
C PRO A 186 0.56 8.45 15.39
N VAL A 187 0.47 8.14 16.68
CA VAL A 187 -0.77 8.20 17.46
C VAL A 187 -0.84 9.59 18.06
N HIS A 188 -1.91 10.33 17.78
CA HIS A 188 -2.18 11.59 18.47
C HIS A 188 -2.43 11.30 19.96
N ALA A 189 -1.52 11.75 20.82
CA ALA A 189 -1.71 11.75 22.26
C ALA A 189 -2.57 12.95 22.64
N THR A 190 -3.87 12.74 22.84
CA THR A 190 -4.72 13.66 23.63
C THR A 190 -4.91 13.00 24.99
N SER A 191 -4.22 13.53 25.99
CA SER A 191 -4.17 13.00 27.34
C SER A 191 -5.13 13.77 28.27
N HIS A 192 -5.98 13.01 28.97
CA HIS A 192 -6.75 13.35 30.18
C HIS A 192 -7.98 14.27 29.97
N PHE A 193 -9.17 14.00 30.53
CA PHE A 193 -9.45 13.76 31.95
C PHE A 193 -10.83 13.09 32.14
N ALA A 194 -10.94 12.08 33.00
CA ALA A 194 -12.21 11.53 33.48
C ALA A 194 -12.59 12.20 34.81
N ILE A 195 -13.75 12.85 34.87
CA ILE A 195 -14.47 13.24 36.09
C ILE A 195 -15.97 13.07 35.79
N PHE A 196 -16.60 12.18 36.58
CA PHE A 196 -18.04 11.85 36.73
C PHE A 196 -18.83 11.36 35.52
#